data_AF-S7PAE8-F1
#
_entry.id   AF-S7PAE8-F1
#
_cell.length_a   1.000
_cell.length_b   1.000
_cell.length_c   1.000
_cell.angle_alpha   90.00
_cell.angle_beta   90.00
_cell.angle_gamma   90.00
#
_symmetry.space_group_name_H-M   'P 1'
#
loop_
_entity.id
_entity.type
_entity.pdbx_description
1 polymer ?
#
loop_
_entity_poly.entity_id
_entity_poly.type
_entity_poly.pdbx_seq_one_letter_code
_entity_poly.pdbx_strand_id
1 'polypeptide(L)'
;MRGEPGFMGMPGKVGPPGDPGFPGMKGKAGRRGFSGPQGAPGQTPIAEAIQAPPGPMGIPGIDGIPGLTGDPGVQGPIGLQGSKGLPGIPGKDGLSGLPGPPGALGDPGLPGLQGPPGFEGLAMSELGAEGFCEGLRLGGPPGKQGPFGRAGLPGQSARVGYTLVKHSQSKQVPLCPAEMTQLWVGYSLLFVEGQEKAHNQDLGFAGSCLPRFSTMPFIYCNINEVCHYARRNDKSYWLSTTAPIPMMPIGQTKILQYISRCSVCEAPSQAIAVHSQDITIPQCPLGWHSLWMGYSFLMHTAAGTEGGGQSLVSPGSCLEDFRATPFIECSGARGTCHYFANKYSFWLTTVEEKQQFREEPVPETLKAGQLHTRVSRCQVCMKSL
;
A
#
# COMPACT_ATOMS: atom_id res chain seq x y z
N MET A 1 49.96 4.65 26.60
CA MET A 1 48.89 5.36 27.34
C MET A 1 47.66 4.46 27.36
N ARG A 2 47.17 4.09 28.55
CA ARG A 2 45.93 3.33 28.72
C ARG A 2 44.77 4.35 28.64
N GLY A 3 43.83 4.15 27.72
CA GLY A 3 42.68 5.05 27.53
C GLY A 3 41.75 5.05 28.74
N GLU A 4 41.19 6.22 29.06
CA GLU A 4 40.26 6.38 30.17
C GLU A 4 38.99 5.52 29.98
N PRO A 5 38.42 4.94 31.05
CA PRO A 5 37.16 4.22 30.97
C PRO A 5 36.02 5.12 30.45
N GLY A 6 35.20 4.60 29.53
CA GLY A 6 34.05 5.33 28.98
C GLY A 6 33.01 5.69 30.06
N PHE A 7 32.38 6.85 29.89
CA PHE A 7 31.37 7.36 30.82
C PHE A 7 30.15 6.43 30.94
N MET A 8 29.65 6.26 32.17
CA MET A 8 28.45 5.49 32.49
C MET A 8 27.22 6.11 31.83
N GLY A 9 26.40 5.29 31.16
CA GLY A 9 25.17 5.73 30.50
C GLY A 9 24.16 6.34 31.47
N MET A 10 23.48 7.40 31.05
CA MET A 10 22.47 8.09 31.88
C MET A 10 21.28 7.18 32.20
N PRO A 11 20.66 7.29 33.40
CA PRO A 11 19.46 6.54 33.75
C PRO A 11 18.32 6.75 32.75
N GLY A 12 17.58 5.68 32.45
CA GLY A 12 16.40 5.73 31.57
C GLY A 12 15.32 6.67 32.12
N LYS A 13 14.64 7.40 31.23
CA LYS A 13 13.55 8.31 31.60
C LYS A 13 12.39 7.53 32.22
N VAL A 14 11.75 8.12 33.24
CA VAL A 14 10.55 7.58 33.89
C VAL A 14 9.44 7.42 32.84
N GLY A 15 8.75 6.27 32.86
CA GLY A 15 7.64 5.99 31.95
C GLY A 15 6.46 6.96 32.15
N PRO A 16 5.65 7.20 31.12
CA PRO A 16 4.49 8.08 31.23
C PRO A 16 3.46 7.52 32.24
N PRO A 17 2.65 8.39 32.88
CA PRO A 17 1.50 7.97 33.68
C PRO A 17 0.54 7.09 32.87
N GLY A 18 -0.10 6.12 33.52
CA GLY A 18 -1.11 5.28 32.88
C GLY A 18 -2.35 6.07 32.47
N ASP A 19 -3.04 5.61 31.43
CA ASP A 19 -4.22 6.29 30.89
C ASP A 19 -5.38 6.32 31.91
N PRO A 20 -6.21 7.39 31.91
CA PRO A 20 -7.42 7.46 32.72
C PRO A 20 -8.40 6.31 32.40
N GLY A 21 -9.09 5.80 33.43
CA GLY A 21 -10.11 4.78 33.27
C GLY A 21 -11.30 5.23 32.40
N PHE A 22 -11.92 4.28 31.72
CA PHE A 22 -13.07 4.56 30.83
C PHE A 22 -14.28 5.12 31.60
N PRO A 23 -15.06 6.05 30.99
CA PRO A 23 -16.32 6.52 31.55
C PRO A 23 -17.32 5.38 31.81
N GLY A 24 -18.08 5.48 32.90
CA GLY A 24 -19.12 4.50 33.24
C GLY A 24 -20.22 4.42 32.17
N MET A 25 -20.79 3.22 32.00
CA MET A 25 -21.87 2.99 31.04
C MET A 25 -23.13 3.79 31.40
N LYS A 26 -23.77 4.40 30.39
CA LYS A 26 -25.03 5.14 30.57
C LYS A 26 -26.15 4.20 31.04
N GLY A 27 -26.94 4.65 32.02
CA GLY A 27 -28.07 3.89 32.57
C GLY A 27 -29.10 3.50 31.50
N LYS A 28 -29.78 2.36 31.70
CA LYS A 28 -30.82 1.86 30.79
C LYS A 28 -32.03 2.81 30.79
N ALA A 29 -32.62 3.03 29.62
CA ALA A 29 -33.83 3.84 29.49
C ALA A 29 -35.00 3.23 30.28
N GLY A 30 -35.83 4.08 30.90
CA GLY A 30 -37.02 3.67 31.65
C GLY A 30 -38.04 2.96 30.77
N ARG A 31 -38.86 2.08 31.37
CA ARG A 31 -39.90 1.35 30.64
C ARG A 31 -41.02 2.30 30.23
N ARG A 32 -41.55 2.11 29.01
CA ARG A 32 -42.70 2.87 28.49
C ARG A 32 -43.95 2.55 29.32
N GLY A 33 -44.74 3.57 29.67
CA GLY A 33 -45.99 3.41 30.41
C GLY A 33 -47.01 2.56 29.65
N PHE A 34 -47.88 1.88 30.39
CA PHE A 34 -48.94 1.04 29.83
C PHE A 34 -50.08 1.89 29.25
N SER A 35 -50.67 1.43 28.15
CA SER A 35 -51.84 2.06 27.51
C SER A 35 -53.07 1.97 28.42
N GLY A 36 -53.89 3.02 28.43
CA GLY A 36 -55.16 3.03 29.18
C GLY A 36 -56.18 2.01 28.64
N PRO A 37 -57.10 1.51 29.48
CA PRO A 37 -58.12 0.54 29.06
C PRO A 37 -59.15 1.17 28.11
N GLN A 38 -59.67 0.36 27.18
CA GLN A 38 -60.65 0.77 26.17
C GLN A 38 -62.05 1.02 26.81
N GLY A 39 -62.72 2.10 26.40
CA GLY A 39 -64.06 2.45 26.89
C GLY A 39 -65.15 1.46 26.47
N ALA A 40 -66.16 1.26 27.33
CA ALA A 40 -67.23 0.28 27.13
C ALA A 40 -68.23 0.69 26.03
N PRO A 41 -68.83 -0.26 25.28
CA PRO A 41 -69.81 0.03 24.23
C PRO A 41 -71.17 0.51 24.79
N GLY A 42 -71.77 1.52 24.15
CA GLY A 42 -73.09 2.04 24.51
C GLY A 42 -74.24 1.16 23.99
N GLN A 43 -75.27 0.94 24.82
CA GLN A 43 -76.50 0.22 24.46
C GLN A 43 -77.62 1.20 24.04
N THR A 44 -78.44 0.81 23.08
CA THR A 44 -79.69 1.48 22.65
C THR A 44 -80.75 0.39 22.34
N PRO A 45 -82.06 0.71 22.15
CA PRO A 45 -82.99 1.40 23.05
C PRO A 45 -84.35 0.67 23.18
N ILE A 46 -85.22 1.03 24.15
CA ILE A 46 -86.70 0.90 24.04
C ILE A 46 -87.34 2.15 24.69
N ALA A 47 -88.42 2.61 24.05
CA ALA A 47 -89.21 3.86 24.22
C ALA A 47 -89.80 4.05 25.65
N GLU A 48 -90.26 5.22 26.12
CA GLU A 48 -91.06 6.29 25.50
C GLU A 48 -90.82 7.67 26.17
N ALA A 49 -91.07 8.72 25.38
CA ALA A 49 -91.45 10.10 25.71
C ALA A 49 -90.96 10.78 27.01
N ILE A 50 -90.11 11.81 26.87
CA ILE A 50 -90.38 13.23 27.18
C ILE A 50 -89.15 14.06 26.80
N GLN A 51 -89.41 15.22 26.20
CA GLN A 51 -88.48 16.16 25.59
C GLN A 51 -87.53 16.79 26.63
N ALA A 52 -86.21 16.71 26.41
CA ALA A 52 -85.20 17.50 27.12
C ALA A 52 -84.11 17.98 26.13
N PRO A 53 -83.53 19.19 26.31
CA PRO A 53 -82.54 19.76 25.39
C PRO A 53 -81.20 18.98 25.41
N PRO A 54 -80.37 19.08 24.36
CA PRO A 54 -79.11 18.33 24.28
C PRO A 54 -78.17 18.69 25.44
N GLY A 55 -77.62 17.68 26.12
CA GLY A 55 -76.57 17.88 27.11
C GLY A 55 -75.25 18.34 26.46
N PRO A 56 -74.39 19.08 27.18
CA PRO A 56 -73.12 19.57 26.64
C PRO A 56 -72.18 18.41 26.27
N MET A 57 -71.38 18.63 25.23
CA MET A 57 -70.34 17.71 24.75
C MET A 57 -69.39 17.31 25.89
N GLY A 58 -69.09 16.01 26.00
CA GLY A 58 -68.15 15.50 27.00
C GLY A 58 -66.75 16.11 26.85
N ILE A 59 -66.13 16.42 27.97
CA ILE A 59 -64.79 17.03 28.06
C ILE A 59 -63.76 16.04 27.47
N PRO A 60 -62.79 16.47 26.63
CA PRO A 60 -61.70 15.61 26.19
C PRO A 60 -60.94 15.02 27.38
N GLY A 61 -60.50 13.76 27.26
CA GLY A 61 -59.68 13.12 28.28
C GLY A 61 -58.36 13.87 28.50
N ILE A 62 -57.96 14.02 29.75
CA ILE A 62 -56.67 14.60 30.16
C ILE A 62 -55.49 13.75 29.66
N ASP A 63 -54.48 14.40 29.08
CA ASP A 63 -53.23 13.76 28.69
C ASP A 63 -52.54 13.10 29.90
N GLY A 64 -52.00 11.90 29.70
CA GLY A 64 -51.27 11.17 30.74
C GLY A 64 -50.01 11.92 31.18
N ILE A 65 -49.77 11.96 32.49
CA ILE A 65 -48.63 12.64 33.13
C ILE A 65 -47.32 12.01 32.60
N PRO A 66 -46.32 12.80 32.15
CA PRO A 66 -45.01 12.28 31.76
C PRO A 66 -44.34 11.50 32.91
N GLY A 67 -43.73 10.35 32.58
CA GLY A 67 -43.00 9.55 33.57
C GLY A 67 -41.83 10.32 34.19
N LEU A 68 -41.59 10.10 35.49
CA LEU A 68 -40.51 10.72 36.24
C LEU A 68 -39.13 10.40 35.64
N THR A 69 -38.27 11.41 35.56
CA THR A 69 -36.87 11.28 35.12
C THR A 69 -36.13 10.31 36.06
N GLY A 70 -35.45 9.30 35.50
CA GLY A 70 -34.71 8.32 36.29
C GLY A 70 -33.53 8.95 37.04
N ASP A 71 -33.23 8.42 38.23
CA ASP A 71 -32.17 8.91 39.11
C ASP A 71 -30.78 8.84 38.45
N PRO A 72 -29.85 9.77 38.78
CA PRO A 72 -28.46 9.72 38.33
C PRO A 72 -27.77 8.41 38.75
N GLY A 73 -26.98 7.84 37.85
CA GLY A 73 -26.20 6.64 38.14
C GLY A 73 -25.16 6.85 39.24
N VAL A 74 -24.97 5.84 40.08
CA VAL A 74 -24.01 5.84 41.20
C VAL A 74 -22.58 5.98 40.68
N GLN A 75 -21.77 6.84 41.30
CA GLN A 75 -20.37 7.05 40.95
C GLN A 75 -19.56 5.76 41.19
N GLY A 76 -18.78 5.34 40.18
CA GLY A 76 -17.93 4.15 40.29
C GLY A 76 -16.83 4.30 41.35
N PRO A 77 -16.34 3.19 41.93
CA PRO A 77 -15.28 3.22 42.93
C PRO A 77 -13.97 3.76 42.36
N ILE A 78 -13.16 4.41 43.21
CA ILE A 78 -11.83 4.93 42.87
C ILE A 78 -10.93 3.75 42.48
N GLY A 79 -10.27 3.86 41.32
CA GLY A 79 -9.34 2.84 40.82
C GLY A 79 -8.14 2.66 41.75
N LEU A 80 -7.71 1.41 41.95
CA LEU A 80 -6.53 1.08 42.77
C LEU A 80 -5.25 1.66 42.14
N GLN A 81 -4.37 2.19 42.99
CA GLN A 81 -3.07 2.73 42.58
C GLN A 81 -2.23 1.63 41.92
N GLY A 82 -1.75 1.88 40.69
CA GLY A 82 -0.91 0.95 39.95
C GLY A 82 0.36 0.58 40.72
N SER A 83 0.76 -0.69 40.66
CA SER A 83 1.99 -1.17 41.29
C SER A 83 3.23 -0.52 40.68
N LYS A 84 4.27 -0.32 41.50
CA LYS A 84 5.56 0.23 41.07
C LYS A 84 6.17 -0.67 39.99
N GLY A 85 6.50 -0.09 38.83
CA GLY A 85 7.11 -0.82 37.72
C GLY A 85 8.43 -1.50 38.14
N LEU A 86 8.67 -2.71 37.61
CA LEU A 86 9.90 -3.46 37.83
C LEU A 86 11.13 -2.69 37.28
N PRO A 87 12.33 -2.84 37.87
CA PRO A 87 13.56 -2.29 37.31
C PRO A 87 13.77 -2.75 35.87
N GLY A 88 14.22 -1.83 35.01
CA GLY A 88 14.59 -2.15 33.63
C GLY A 88 15.73 -3.16 33.59
N ILE A 89 15.62 -4.13 32.68
CA ILE A 89 16.65 -5.16 32.44
C ILE A 89 17.90 -4.44 31.89
N PRO A 90 19.12 -4.74 32.39
CA PRO A 90 20.35 -4.21 31.81
C PRO A 90 20.41 -4.45 30.30
N GLY A 91 20.83 -3.44 29.53
CA GLY A 91 21.03 -3.57 28.09
C GLY A 91 22.04 -4.69 27.81
N LYS A 92 21.71 -5.59 26.89
CA LYS A 92 22.65 -6.62 26.43
C LYS A 92 23.80 -5.95 25.71
N ASP A 93 25.02 -6.40 25.96
CA ASP A 93 26.20 -5.99 25.21
C ASP A 93 25.94 -6.13 23.70
N GLY A 94 26.38 -5.14 22.91
CA GLY A 94 26.25 -5.19 21.47
C GLY A 94 26.97 -6.41 20.92
N LEU A 95 26.27 -7.22 20.12
CA LEU A 95 26.88 -8.34 19.42
C LEU A 95 28.00 -7.81 18.53
N SER A 96 29.21 -8.34 18.69
CA SER A 96 30.29 -8.17 17.71
C SER A 96 29.76 -8.51 16.33
N GLY A 97 30.04 -7.65 15.33
CA GLY A 97 29.61 -7.88 13.95
C GLY A 97 30.04 -9.26 13.47
N LEU A 98 29.11 -10.00 12.89
CA LEU A 98 29.39 -11.30 12.27
C LEU A 98 30.44 -11.10 11.16
N PRO A 99 31.46 -11.97 11.05
CA PRO A 99 32.30 -12.03 9.86
C PRO A 99 31.41 -12.17 8.62
N GLY A 100 31.76 -11.49 7.53
CA GLY A 100 31.02 -11.62 6.27
C GLY A 100 30.94 -13.08 5.83
N PRO A 101 29.82 -13.52 5.22
CA PRO A 101 29.69 -14.89 4.76
C PRO A 101 30.79 -15.23 3.74
N PRO A 102 31.34 -16.46 3.74
CA PRO A 102 32.19 -16.93 2.66
C PRO A 102 31.47 -16.77 1.31
N GLY A 103 32.21 -16.40 0.27
CA GLY A 103 31.65 -16.30 -1.08
C GLY A 103 31.01 -17.62 -1.52
N ALA A 104 29.92 -17.53 -2.31
CA ALA A 104 29.22 -18.71 -2.82
C ALA A 104 30.18 -19.60 -3.63
N LEU A 105 30.18 -20.90 -3.33
CA LEU A 105 30.84 -21.92 -4.14
C LEU A 105 30.16 -21.92 -5.53
N GLY A 106 30.94 -21.84 -6.61
CA GLY A 106 30.39 -21.89 -7.96
C GLY A 106 29.66 -23.21 -8.24
N ASP A 107 28.58 -23.14 -9.02
CA ASP A 107 27.78 -24.32 -9.37
C ASP A 107 28.63 -25.36 -10.11
N PRO A 108 28.45 -26.68 -9.84
CA PRO A 108 29.08 -27.73 -10.62
C PRO A 108 28.68 -27.64 -12.09
N GLY A 109 29.65 -27.82 -13.00
CA GLY A 109 29.37 -27.84 -14.44
C GLY A 109 28.38 -28.94 -14.82
N LEU A 110 27.51 -28.66 -15.79
CA LEU A 110 26.53 -29.62 -16.31
C LEU A 110 27.23 -30.87 -16.87
N PRO A 111 26.65 -32.08 -16.70
CA PRO A 111 27.17 -33.30 -17.31
C PRO A 111 27.25 -33.18 -18.83
N GLY A 112 28.32 -33.71 -19.43
CA GLY A 112 28.51 -33.71 -20.88
C GLY A 112 27.43 -34.52 -21.61
N LEU A 113 27.04 -34.06 -22.81
CA LEU A 113 26.08 -34.76 -23.66
C LEU A 113 26.64 -36.12 -24.11
N GLN A 114 25.77 -37.14 -24.14
CA GLN A 114 26.12 -38.50 -24.55
C GLN A 114 26.48 -38.54 -26.05
N GLY A 115 27.59 -39.21 -26.39
CA GLY A 115 28.03 -39.34 -27.78
C GLY A 115 27.07 -40.17 -28.63
N PRO A 116 27.00 -39.93 -29.96
CA PRO A 116 26.14 -40.70 -30.85
C PRO A 116 26.61 -42.16 -30.99
N PRO A 117 25.69 -43.12 -31.26
CA PRO A 117 26.04 -44.52 -31.48
C PRO A 117 26.96 -44.72 -32.70
N GLY A 118 27.87 -45.70 -32.63
CA GLY A 118 28.78 -46.04 -33.73
C GLY A 118 28.06 -46.68 -34.92
N PHE A 119 28.56 -46.41 -36.14
CA PHE A 119 28.06 -46.99 -37.38
C PHE A 119 28.53 -48.44 -37.55
N GLU A 120 27.61 -49.37 -37.83
CA GLU A 120 27.95 -50.75 -38.23
C GLU A 120 28.34 -50.83 -39.71
N GLY A 121 29.42 -51.56 -39.99
CA GLY A 121 30.07 -51.65 -41.30
C GLY A 121 29.44 -52.69 -42.24
N LEU A 122 29.42 -52.33 -43.53
CA LEU A 122 29.05 -53.18 -44.66
C LEU A 122 29.99 -54.40 -44.78
N ALA A 123 29.39 -55.57 -44.99
CA ALA A 123 30.04 -56.87 -45.11
C ALA A 123 30.62 -57.12 -46.51
N MET A 124 31.73 -57.87 -46.56
CA MET A 124 32.17 -58.70 -47.71
C MET A 124 33.01 -59.88 -47.19
N SER A 125 32.58 -61.12 -47.41
CA SER A 125 33.42 -62.24 -47.87
C SER A 125 32.61 -63.54 -47.96
N GLU A 126 32.98 -64.34 -48.96
CA GLU A 126 32.30 -65.50 -49.52
C GLU A 126 32.63 -66.82 -48.78
N LEU A 127 31.65 -67.73 -48.82
CA LEU A 127 31.71 -69.20 -48.87
C LEU A 127 32.57 -69.98 -47.85
N GLY A 128 31.88 -70.75 -46.99
CA GLY A 128 32.43 -71.98 -46.40
C GLY A 128 31.71 -72.50 -45.15
N ALA A 129 30.93 -73.58 -45.33
CA ALA A 129 30.59 -74.63 -44.36
C ALA A 129 29.65 -74.31 -43.15
N GLU A 130 28.50 -75.01 -43.19
CA GLU A 130 27.75 -75.69 -42.11
C GLU A 130 27.77 -75.17 -40.66
N GLY A 131 26.55 -74.95 -40.12
CA GLY A 131 26.18 -75.54 -38.81
C GLY A 131 26.39 -74.73 -37.54
N PHE A 132 25.42 -73.84 -37.24
CA PHE A 132 24.84 -73.56 -35.92
C PHE A 132 25.72 -73.19 -34.69
N CYS A 133 25.65 -71.89 -34.37
CA CYS A 133 25.73 -71.12 -33.10
C CYS A 133 26.19 -71.77 -31.78
N GLU A 134 27.19 -71.15 -31.14
CA GLU A 134 27.06 -70.41 -29.85
C GLU A 134 28.37 -69.66 -29.48
N GLY A 135 28.25 -68.45 -28.90
CA GLY A 135 29.21 -67.96 -27.90
C GLY A 135 30.23 -66.87 -28.27
N LEU A 136 30.00 -65.66 -27.73
CA LEU A 136 30.92 -64.53 -27.47
C LEU A 136 31.52 -63.75 -28.66
N ARG A 137 30.83 -62.66 -29.05
CA ARG A 137 31.51 -61.45 -29.53
C ARG A 137 31.74 -60.51 -28.35
N LEU A 138 33.00 -60.40 -27.93
CA LEU A 138 33.49 -59.37 -27.02
C LEU A 138 33.21 -57.99 -27.64
N GLY A 139 32.30 -57.21 -27.03
CA GLY A 139 32.13 -55.80 -27.36
C GLY A 139 33.44 -55.05 -27.13
N GLY A 140 33.86 -54.24 -28.10
CA GLY A 140 35.08 -53.44 -28.00
C GLY A 140 35.06 -52.54 -26.76
N PRO A 141 36.23 -52.19 -26.19
CA PRO A 141 36.30 -51.35 -25.00
C PRO A 141 35.61 -49.99 -25.25
N PRO A 142 34.96 -49.39 -24.23
CA PRO A 142 34.29 -48.10 -24.38
C PRO A 142 35.26 -47.04 -24.94
N GLY A 143 34.78 -46.24 -25.89
CA GLY A 143 35.55 -45.13 -26.45
C GLY A 143 36.03 -44.18 -25.34
N LYS A 144 37.31 -43.77 -25.41
CA LYS A 144 37.90 -42.87 -24.40
C LYS A 144 37.12 -41.56 -24.33
N GLN A 145 36.88 -41.09 -23.11
CA GLN A 145 36.18 -39.83 -22.84
C GLN A 145 36.89 -38.68 -23.57
N GLY A 146 36.14 -37.89 -24.36
CA GLY A 146 36.68 -36.75 -25.09
C GLY A 146 37.28 -35.70 -24.15
N PRO A 147 38.22 -34.86 -24.63
CA PRO A 147 38.83 -33.83 -23.80
C PRO A 147 37.77 -32.87 -23.25
N PHE A 148 37.98 -32.39 -22.01
CA PHE A 148 37.13 -31.39 -21.39
C PHE A 148 36.89 -30.21 -22.34
N GLY A 149 35.62 -29.83 -22.51
CA GLY A 149 35.26 -28.63 -23.26
C GLY A 149 35.97 -27.41 -22.68
N ARG A 150 36.41 -26.48 -23.54
CA ARG A 150 37.03 -25.24 -23.08
C ARG A 150 36.12 -24.54 -22.08
N ALA A 151 36.69 -24.01 -21.00
CA ALA A 151 35.96 -23.22 -20.03
C ALA A 151 35.12 -22.15 -20.75
N GLY A 152 33.84 -22.05 -20.40
CA GLY A 152 32.99 -20.97 -20.87
C GLY A 152 33.64 -19.62 -20.54
N LEU A 153 33.52 -18.66 -21.44
CA LEU A 153 33.94 -17.28 -21.16
C LEU A 153 33.35 -16.85 -19.81
N PRO A 154 34.11 -16.16 -18.94
CA PRO A 154 33.56 -15.65 -17.70
C PRO A 154 32.30 -14.86 -18.03
N GLY A 155 31.17 -15.26 -17.42
CA GLY A 155 29.94 -14.49 -17.52
C GLY A 155 30.28 -13.06 -17.13
N GLN A 156 29.99 -12.09 -18.01
CA GLN A 156 30.06 -10.70 -17.64
C GLN A 156 29.24 -10.56 -16.35
N SER A 157 29.88 -10.16 -15.25
CA SER A 157 29.15 -9.73 -14.06
C SER A 157 28.09 -8.76 -14.55
N ALA A 158 26.81 -9.16 -14.47
CA ALA A 158 25.71 -8.26 -14.77
C ALA A 158 25.98 -7.00 -13.94
N ARG A 159 26.21 -5.85 -14.61
CA ARG A 159 26.30 -4.58 -13.90
C ARG A 159 25.07 -4.52 -13.01
N VAL A 160 25.23 -4.29 -11.72
CA VAL A 160 24.11 -4.14 -10.79
C VAL A 160 23.33 -2.92 -11.25
N GLY A 161 22.32 -3.12 -12.10
CA GLY A 161 21.44 -2.09 -12.60
C GLY A 161 20.48 -1.68 -11.49
N TYR A 162 20.40 -0.38 -11.23
CA TYR A 162 19.37 0.17 -10.36
C TYR A 162 18.07 0.27 -11.16
N THR A 163 16.92 0.18 -10.51
CA THR A 163 15.64 0.43 -11.18
C THR A 163 15.22 1.87 -10.97
N LEU A 164 14.88 2.56 -12.06
CA LEU A 164 14.20 3.85 -12.02
C LEU A 164 12.75 3.68 -12.45
N VAL A 165 11.82 4.25 -11.70
CA VAL A 165 10.40 4.27 -12.07
C VAL A 165 9.96 5.69 -12.39
N LYS A 166 9.26 5.84 -13.51
CA LYS A 166 8.66 7.11 -13.92
C LYS A 166 7.15 6.95 -14.10
N HIS A 167 6.38 7.87 -13.54
CA HIS A 167 4.93 7.94 -13.67
C HIS A 167 4.53 9.16 -14.49
N SER A 168 3.78 8.96 -15.57
CA SER A 168 3.46 10.03 -16.53
C SER A 168 2.34 10.98 -16.08
N GLN A 169 1.52 10.58 -15.11
CA GLN A 169 0.25 11.24 -14.76
C GLN A 169 -0.65 11.48 -16.00
N SER A 170 -0.53 10.60 -16.99
CA SER A 170 -1.19 10.68 -18.29
C SER A 170 -1.56 9.28 -18.79
N LYS A 171 -2.36 9.22 -19.86
CA LYS A 171 -2.68 7.95 -20.54
C LYS A 171 -1.55 7.45 -21.43
N GLN A 172 -0.51 8.27 -21.64
CA GLN A 172 0.65 7.97 -22.46
C GLN A 172 1.77 7.40 -21.58
N VAL A 173 2.47 6.39 -22.10
CA VAL A 173 3.61 5.80 -21.41
C VAL A 173 4.76 6.82 -21.35
N PRO A 174 5.37 7.07 -20.17
CA PRO A 174 6.51 7.99 -20.07
C PRO A 174 7.76 7.34 -20.67
N LEU A 175 8.59 8.12 -21.35
CA LEU A 175 9.87 7.64 -21.87
C LEU A 175 10.89 7.50 -20.72
N CYS A 176 11.78 6.52 -20.84
CA CYS A 176 12.92 6.38 -19.93
C CYS A 176 13.90 7.56 -20.15
N PRO A 177 14.38 8.22 -19.07
CA PRO A 177 15.36 9.31 -19.20
C PRO A 177 16.74 8.81 -19.69
N ALA A 178 17.49 9.71 -20.33
CA ALA A 178 18.94 9.57 -20.57
C ALA A 178 19.41 8.23 -21.17
N GLU A 179 18.72 7.73 -22.22
CA GLU A 179 19.06 6.48 -22.92
C GLU A 179 19.07 5.22 -22.03
N MET A 180 18.36 5.25 -20.90
CA MET A 180 18.16 4.06 -20.07
C MET A 180 17.32 3.01 -20.80
N THR A 181 17.68 1.74 -20.64
CA THR A 181 16.91 0.63 -21.20
C THR A 181 15.56 0.51 -20.51
N GLN A 182 14.47 0.57 -21.27
CA GLN A 182 13.14 0.30 -20.75
C GLN A 182 12.97 -1.20 -20.49
N LEU A 183 12.70 -1.57 -19.24
CA LEU A 183 12.47 -2.96 -18.83
C LEU A 183 11.02 -3.37 -19.11
N TRP A 184 10.05 -2.59 -18.60
CA TRP A 184 8.63 -2.77 -18.93
C TRP A 184 7.83 -1.48 -18.71
N VAL A 185 6.57 -1.52 -19.14
CA VAL A 185 5.59 -0.44 -19.00
C VAL A 185 4.35 -0.96 -18.30
N GLY A 186 3.62 -0.08 -17.64
CA GLY A 186 2.48 -0.49 -16.83
C GLY A 186 1.53 0.63 -16.47
N TYR A 187 0.74 0.36 -15.44
CA TYR A 187 -0.20 1.26 -14.81
C TYR A 187 0.28 1.60 -13.41
N SER A 188 0.11 2.86 -13.04
CA SER A 188 0.64 3.45 -11.82
C SER A 188 -0.22 3.08 -10.59
N LEU A 189 0.08 1.96 -9.94
CA LEU A 189 -0.54 1.54 -8.69
C LEU A 189 -0.02 2.42 -7.55
N LEU A 190 -0.92 2.96 -6.73
CA LEU A 190 -0.57 3.71 -5.54
C LEU A 190 -0.68 2.82 -4.29
N PHE A 191 -1.85 2.25 -4.06
CA PHE A 191 -2.08 1.33 -2.94
C PHE A 191 -3.31 0.44 -3.17
N VAL A 192 -3.40 -0.61 -2.37
CA VAL A 192 -4.59 -1.47 -2.29
C VAL A 192 -5.16 -1.42 -0.88
N GLU A 193 -6.47 -1.63 -0.77
CA GLU A 193 -7.17 -1.67 0.51
C GLU A 193 -7.95 -2.97 0.59
N GLY A 194 -7.51 -3.86 1.47
CA GLY A 194 -8.14 -5.14 1.74
C GLY A 194 -8.54 -5.20 3.21
N GLN A 195 -9.78 -5.59 3.48
CA GLN A 195 -10.32 -5.60 4.86
C GLN A 195 -10.17 -4.25 5.58
N GLU A 196 -10.41 -3.14 4.87
CA GLU A 196 -10.27 -1.77 5.40
C GLU A 196 -8.86 -1.46 5.90
N LYS A 197 -7.84 -2.16 5.36
CA LYS A 197 -6.43 -1.89 5.64
C LYS A 197 -5.68 -1.55 4.37
N ALA A 198 -5.05 -0.38 4.36
CA ALA A 198 -4.22 0.04 3.24
C ALA A 198 -2.84 -0.62 3.26
N HIS A 199 -2.39 -1.04 2.08
CA HIS A 199 -1.02 -1.45 1.80
C HIS A 199 -0.50 -0.72 0.55
N ASN A 200 0.59 0.01 0.71
CA ASN A 200 1.08 0.99 -0.27
C ASN A 200 2.26 0.45 -1.06
N GLN A 201 2.38 0.91 -2.31
CA GLN A 201 3.60 0.80 -3.09
C GLN A 201 4.21 2.19 -3.22
N ASP A 202 5.49 2.32 -2.87
CA ASP A 202 6.20 3.58 -3.09
C ASP A 202 6.42 3.78 -4.59
N LEU A 203 6.05 4.97 -5.08
CA LEU A 203 6.04 5.34 -6.50
C LEU A 203 7.45 5.43 -7.10
N GLY A 204 8.51 5.43 -6.30
CA GLY A 204 9.88 5.33 -6.81
C GLY A 204 10.35 3.89 -7.03
N PHE A 205 9.56 2.89 -6.61
CA PHE A 205 9.90 1.48 -6.73
C PHE A 205 9.05 0.76 -7.76
N ALA A 206 9.65 -0.26 -8.38
CA ALA A 206 9.07 -1.03 -9.48
C ALA A 206 7.69 -1.66 -9.17
N GLY A 207 7.41 -1.95 -7.90
CA GLY A 207 6.11 -2.50 -7.46
C GLY A 207 4.91 -1.57 -7.70
N SER A 208 5.14 -0.27 -7.82
CA SER A 208 4.10 0.71 -8.19
C SER A 208 3.74 0.67 -9.68
N CYS A 209 4.51 -0.04 -10.53
CA CYS A 209 4.29 -0.10 -11.96
C CYS A 209 3.80 -1.48 -12.42
N LEU A 210 2.49 -1.73 -12.28
CA LEU A 210 1.89 -3.01 -12.61
C LEU A 210 1.67 -3.16 -14.13
N PRO A 211 2.11 -4.26 -14.76
CA PRO A 211 1.97 -4.45 -16.22
C PRO A 211 0.51 -4.53 -16.68
N ARG A 212 -0.39 -4.97 -15.80
CA ARG A 212 -1.83 -5.14 -16.08
C ARG A 212 -2.66 -4.38 -15.07
N PHE A 213 -3.65 -3.65 -15.58
CA PHE A 213 -4.64 -2.98 -14.76
C PHE A 213 -5.79 -3.94 -14.42
N SER A 214 -6.28 -3.84 -13.19
CA SER A 214 -7.53 -4.43 -12.75
C SER A 214 -8.10 -3.57 -11.62
N THR A 215 -9.41 -3.40 -11.56
CA THR A 215 -10.06 -2.76 -10.39
C THR A 215 -9.89 -3.60 -9.12
N MET A 216 -9.62 -4.91 -9.27
CA MET A 216 -9.26 -5.84 -8.21
C MET A 216 -8.01 -6.64 -8.61
N PRO A 217 -6.80 -6.16 -8.31
CA PRO A 217 -5.54 -6.81 -8.71
C PRO A 217 -5.05 -7.88 -7.73
N PHE A 218 -5.84 -8.24 -6.71
CA PHE A 218 -5.46 -9.22 -5.69
C PHE A 218 -6.61 -10.14 -5.30
N ILE A 219 -6.27 -11.23 -4.60
CA ILE A 219 -7.19 -12.16 -3.94
C ILE A 219 -6.88 -12.18 -2.45
N TYR A 220 -7.82 -12.66 -1.63
CA TYR A 220 -7.54 -13.00 -0.24
C TYR A 220 -7.93 -14.46 0.01
N CYS A 221 -7.16 -15.15 0.85
CA CYS A 221 -7.42 -16.51 1.26
C CYS A 221 -7.54 -16.57 2.78
N ASN A 222 -8.30 -17.55 3.28
CA ASN A 222 -8.47 -17.76 4.71
C ASN A 222 -7.75 -19.04 5.18
N ILE A 223 -7.80 -19.29 6.48
CA ILE A 223 -7.17 -20.46 7.13
C ILE A 223 -7.76 -21.80 6.70
N ASN A 224 -8.93 -21.81 6.05
CA ASN A 224 -9.61 -23.01 5.57
C ASN A 224 -9.23 -23.34 4.12
N GLU A 225 -8.11 -22.79 3.61
CA GLU A 225 -7.64 -22.97 2.24
C GLU A 225 -8.64 -22.50 1.16
N VAL A 226 -9.56 -21.60 1.52
CA VAL A 226 -10.53 -21.02 0.59
C VAL A 226 -10.09 -19.61 0.20
N CYS A 227 -9.92 -19.38 -1.10
CA CYS A 227 -9.61 -18.09 -1.67
C CYS A 227 -10.85 -17.42 -2.28
N HIS A 228 -10.91 -16.11 -2.14
CA HIS A 228 -11.99 -15.29 -2.66
C HIS A 228 -11.42 -14.19 -3.55
N TYR A 229 -12.03 -14.02 -4.72
CA TYR A 229 -11.71 -12.98 -5.68
C TYR A 229 -12.91 -12.05 -5.87
N ALA A 230 -12.72 -10.75 -5.67
CA ALA A 230 -13.72 -9.71 -5.90
C ALA A 230 -15.10 -9.96 -5.24
N ARG A 231 -15.15 -10.75 -4.14
CA ARG A 231 -16.40 -11.06 -3.41
C ARG A 231 -16.73 -10.07 -2.29
N ARG A 232 -15.75 -9.27 -1.87
CA ARG A 232 -15.87 -8.25 -0.81
C ARG A 232 -15.73 -6.85 -1.40
N ASN A 233 -16.08 -5.84 -0.63
CA ASN A 233 -15.94 -4.42 -0.96
C ASN A 233 -14.49 -3.90 -0.83
N ASP A 234 -13.50 -4.71 -1.22
CA ASP A 234 -12.11 -4.29 -1.26
C ASP A 234 -11.86 -3.34 -2.44
N LYS A 235 -10.77 -2.55 -2.37
CA LYS A 235 -10.52 -1.44 -3.28
C LYS A 235 -9.08 -1.41 -3.77
N SER A 236 -8.88 -0.75 -4.90
CA SER A 236 -7.55 -0.40 -5.40
C SER A 236 -7.48 1.07 -5.77
N TYR A 237 -6.31 1.67 -5.64
CA TYR A 237 -6.08 3.09 -5.88
C TYR A 237 -4.90 3.27 -6.82
N TRP A 238 -5.10 4.13 -7.80
CA TRP A 238 -4.17 4.30 -8.91
C TRP A 238 -3.88 5.79 -9.09
N LEU A 239 -2.64 6.15 -9.41
CA LEU A 239 -2.37 7.51 -9.88
C LEU A 239 -3.23 7.78 -11.10
N SER A 240 -3.76 9.00 -11.17
CA SER A 240 -4.74 9.37 -12.17
C SER A 240 -4.19 10.35 -13.20
N THR A 241 -4.89 10.48 -14.31
CA THR A 241 -4.52 11.39 -15.39
C THR A 241 -5.02 12.81 -15.15
N THR A 242 -4.77 13.67 -16.13
CA THR A 242 -5.25 15.05 -16.17
C THR A 242 -6.71 15.20 -16.63
N ALA A 243 -7.40 14.08 -16.89
CA ALA A 243 -8.79 14.06 -17.35
C ALA A 243 -9.75 14.73 -16.35
N PRO A 244 -10.81 15.40 -16.82
CA PRO A 244 -11.77 16.06 -15.95
C PRO A 244 -12.53 15.07 -15.09
N ILE A 245 -12.77 15.43 -13.81
CA ILE A 245 -13.46 14.59 -12.84
C ILE A 245 -14.86 14.23 -13.38
N PRO A 246 -15.20 12.95 -13.49
CA PRO A 246 -16.50 12.50 -13.99
C PRO A 246 -17.60 12.77 -12.95
N MET A 247 -18.79 13.12 -13.43
CA MET A 247 -19.97 13.31 -12.57
C MET A 247 -20.48 12.00 -11.94
N MET A 248 -20.20 10.85 -12.56
CA MET A 248 -20.66 9.53 -12.12
C MET A 248 -19.51 8.51 -12.15
N PRO A 249 -19.61 7.40 -11.40
CA PRO A 249 -18.63 6.32 -11.47
C PRO A 249 -18.41 5.83 -12.90
N ILE A 250 -17.14 5.66 -13.26
CA ILE A 250 -16.72 5.30 -14.61
C ILE A 250 -16.70 3.78 -14.74
N GLY A 251 -17.38 3.25 -15.76
CA GLY A 251 -17.31 1.84 -16.13
C GLY A 251 -16.10 1.50 -17.01
N GLN A 252 -15.84 0.20 -17.18
CA GLN A 252 -14.61 -0.38 -17.75
C GLN A 252 -14.06 0.31 -19.01
N THR A 253 -14.91 0.65 -19.98
CA THR A 253 -14.47 1.19 -21.30
C THR A 253 -13.81 2.56 -21.21
N LYS A 254 -14.14 3.37 -20.19
CA LYS A 254 -13.64 4.74 -20.02
C LYS A 254 -12.55 4.85 -18.97
N ILE A 255 -12.36 3.83 -18.11
CA ILE A 255 -11.36 3.84 -17.03
C ILE A 255 -9.96 4.13 -17.57
N LEU A 256 -9.60 3.57 -18.73
CA LEU A 256 -8.28 3.75 -19.35
C LEU A 256 -7.86 5.22 -19.51
N GLN A 257 -8.81 6.13 -19.69
CA GLN A 257 -8.53 7.57 -19.85
C GLN A 257 -8.08 8.24 -18.53
N TYR A 258 -8.36 7.60 -17.40
CA TYR A 258 -8.16 8.11 -16.05
C TYR A 258 -7.00 7.47 -15.30
N ILE A 259 -6.45 6.35 -15.78
CA ILE A 259 -5.33 5.66 -15.12
C ILE A 259 -4.00 6.14 -15.69
N SER A 260 -3.12 6.61 -14.82
CA SER A 260 -1.75 7.01 -15.16
C SER A 260 -0.93 5.80 -15.63
N ARG A 261 -0.08 6.02 -16.64
CA ARG A 261 0.91 5.05 -17.11
C ARG A 261 2.27 5.26 -16.47
N CYS A 262 3.05 4.18 -16.39
CA CYS A 262 4.40 4.17 -15.86
C CYS A 262 5.36 3.36 -16.73
N SER A 263 6.65 3.62 -16.53
CA SER A 263 7.76 2.87 -17.13
C SER A 263 8.79 2.55 -16.06
N VAL A 264 9.34 1.34 -16.14
CA VAL A 264 10.48 0.92 -15.31
C VAL A 264 11.69 0.80 -16.20
N CYS A 265 12.76 1.46 -15.81
CA CYS A 265 13.98 1.63 -16.57
C CYS A 265 15.17 1.06 -15.80
N GLU A 266 16.13 0.49 -16.51
CA GLU A 266 17.42 0.12 -15.96
C GLU A 266 18.33 1.34 -15.92
N ALA A 267 18.72 1.75 -14.72
CA ALA A 267 19.53 2.92 -14.45
C ALA A 267 20.95 2.52 -14.04
N PRO A 268 21.98 3.30 -14.46
CA PRO A 268 23.37 3.01 -14.13
C PRO A 268 23.70 3.25 -12.65
N SER A 269 22.98 4.14 -11.97
CA SER A 269 23.17 4.47 -10.56
C SER A 269 21.84 4.80 -9.88
N GLN A 270 21.85 4.91 -8.55
CA GLN A 270 20.65 5.22 -7.77
C GLN A 270 20.19 6.67 -8.01
N ALA A 271 18.89 6.83 -8.27
CA ALA A 271 18.22 8.13 -8.30
C ALA A 271 17.62 8.47 -6.94
N ILE A 272 17.64 9.76 -6.58
CA ILE A 272 17.05 10.30 -5.34
C ILE A 272 16.21 11.54 -5.63
N ALA A 273 15.21 11.80 -4.80
CA ALA A 273 14.51 13.08 -4.76
C ALA A 273 15.16 14.04 -3.76
N VAL A 274 15.24 15.32 -4.15
CA VAL A 274 15.68 16.42 -3.29
C VAL A 274 14.53 17.43 -3.22
N HIS A 275 14.21 17.93 -2.03
CA HIS A 275 13.08 18.83 -1.79
C HIS A 275 13.59 20.18 -1.28
N SER A 276 13.04 21.28 -1.78
CA SER A 276 13.47 22.62 -1.39
C SER A 276 12.79 23.16 -0.14
N GLN A 277 11.57 22.69 0.17
CA GLN A 277 10.65 23.39 1.08
C GLN A 277 10.49 24.87 0.71
N ASP A 278 10.56 25.17 -0.59
CA ASP A 278 10.45 26.50 -1.17
C ASP A 278 9.78 26.43 -2.56
N ILE A 279 9.38 27.57 -3.11
CA ILE A 279 8.86 27.68 -4.48
C ILE A 279 9.96 27.52 -5.54
N THR A 280 11.22 27.69 -5.14
CA THR A 280 12.38 27.50 -6.02
C THR A 280 12.73 26.02 -6.16
N ILE A 281 13.24 25.65 -7.34
CA ILE A 281 13.61 24.26 -7.63
C ILE A 281 14.97 23.97 -6.99
N PRO A 282 15.09 22.91 -6.15
CA PRO A 282 16.35 22.58 -5.50
C PRO A 282 17.37 22.08 -6.52
N GLN A 283 18.62 22.49 -6.36
CA GLN A 283 19.71 22.04 -7.24
C GLN A 283 20.13 20.61 -6.89
N CYS A 284 20.51 19.83 -7.90
CA CYS A 284 21.11 18.51 -7.67
C CYS A 284 22.45 18.65 -6.93
N PRO A 285 22.83 17.69 -6.07
CA PRO A 285 24.13 17.69 -5.41
C PRO A 285 25.28 17.65 -6.42
N LEU A 286 26.47 18.12 -5.99
CA LEU A 286 27.68 18.08 -6.83
C LEU A 286 27.98 16.64 -7.28
N GLY A 287 28.20 16.46 -8.58
CA GLY A 287 28.43 15.14 -9.19
C GLY A 287 27.15 14.38 -9.55
N TRP A 288 25.98 15.02 -9.48
CA TRP A 288 24.69 14.45 -9.89
C TRP A 288 24.10 15.26 -11.04
N HIS A 289 23.37 14.59 -11.92
CA HIS A 289 22.62 15.22 -13.00
C HIS A 289 21.11 15.08 -12.78
N SER A 290 20.36 16.01 -13.37
CA SER A 290 18.89 16.08 -13.26
C SER A 290 18.21 15.06 -14.17
N LEU A 291 17.15 14.42 -13.66
CA LEU A 291 16.26 13.57 -14.44
C LEU A 291 14.93 14.28 -14.72
N TRP A 292 14.26 14.80 -13.68
CA TRP A 292 13.05 15.62 -13.80
C TRP A 292 12.85 16.53 -12.59
N MET A 293 11.92 17.47 -12.72
CA MET A 293 11.53 18.42 -11.69
C MET A 293 10.03 18.27 -11.41
N GLY A 294 9.60 18.56 -10.19
CA GLY A 294 8.22 18.35 -9.80
C GLY A 294 7.80 19.07 -8.52
N TYR A 295 6.81 18.47 -7.86
CA TYR A 295 6.22 18.91 -6.60
C TYR A 295 6.35 17.82 -5.55
N SER A 296 6.55 18.25 -4.30
CA SER A 296 6.89 17.37 -3.17
C SER A 296 5.65 16.66 -2.62
N PHE A 297 5.34 15.49 -3.15
CA PHE A 297 4.23 14.65 -2.73
C PHE A 297 4.62 13.81 -1.51
N LEU A 298 3.90 13.97 -0.39
CA LEU A 298 4.23 13.35 0.88
C LEU A 298 3.36 12.13 1.17
N MET A 299 2.04 12.33 1.21
CA MET A 299 1.11 11.28 1.61
C MET A 299 -0.31 11.49 1.05
N HIS A 300 -1.18 10.52 1.26
CA HIS A 300 -2.56 10.54 0.80
C HIS A 300 -3.46 9.72 1.71
N THR A 301 -4.75 10.06 1.72
CA THR A 301 -5.81 9.31 2.41
C THR A 301 -7.07 9.25 1.56
N ALA A 302 -7.89 8.22 1.76
CA ALA A 302 -9.11 8.02 0.99
C ALA A 302 -10.28 7.48 1.83
N ALA A 303 -10.73 6.24 1.56
CA ALA A 303 -11.85 5.65 2.28
C ALA A 303 -11.52 5.47 3.77
N GLY A 304 -12.45 5.90 4.64
CA GLY A 304 -12.20 5.95 6.08
C GLY A 304 -11.07 6.92 6.43
N THR A 305 -10.02 6.40 7.07
CA THR A 305 -8.76 7.12 7.38
C THR A 305 -7.53 6.41 6.81
N GLU A 306 -7.74 5.42 5.94
CA GLU A 306 -6.66 4.64 5.37
C GLU A 306 -5.99 5.37 4.19
N GLY A 307 -4.75 4.97 3.92
CA GLY A 307 -3.91 5.54 2.87
C GLY A 307 -2.45 5.20 3.12
N GLY A 308 -1.56 6.12 2.80
CA GLY A 308 -0.13 5.98 3.06
C GLY A 308 0.67 7.12 2.47
N GLY A 309 1.97 6.90 2.26
CA GLY A 309 2.86 7.95 1.83
C GLY A 309 4.07 7.48 1.06
N GLN A 310 4.89 8.44 0.70
CA GLN A 310 6.11 8.26 -0.07
C GLN A 310 7.32 8.52 0.83
N SER A 311 8.41 7.81 0.58
CA SER A 311 9.70 8.19 1.14
C SER A 311 10.21 9.47 0.48
N LEU A 312 10.59 10.49 1.26
CA LEU A 312 11.09 11.78 0.71
C LEU A 312 12.44 11.67 0.00
N VAL A 313 13.19 10.58 0.17
CA VAL A 313 14.39 10.34 -0.66
C VAL A 313 14.04 9.60 -1.96
N SER A 314 12.88 8.96 -2.01
CA SER A 314 12.43 8.20 -3.17
C SER A 314 11.98 9.13 -4.30
N PRO A 315 12.31 8.84 -5.57
CA PRO A 315 11.75 9.55 -6.72
C PRO A 315 10.22 9.63 -6.72
N GLY A 316 9.54 8.68 -6.08
CA GLY A 316 8.08 8.65 -5.95
C GLY A 316 7.46 9.82 -5.20
N SER A 317 8.24 10.50 -4.35
CA SER A 317 7.82 11.72 -3.65
C SER A 317 7.90 12.98 -4.53
N CYS A 318 8.37 12.87 -5.77
CA CYS A 318 8.53 14.00 -6.68
C CYS A 318 7.70 13.85 -7.96
N LEU A 319 6.41 14.23 -7.89
CA LEU A 319 5.48 14.16 -9.01
C LEU A 319 5.68 15.35 -9.97
N GLU A 320 5.82 15.10 -11.27
CA GLU A 320 6.04 16.13 -12.30
C GLU A 320 4.89 17.15 -12.34
N ASP A 321 3.65 16.67 -12.25
CA ASP A 321 2.45 17.51 -12.27
C ASP A 321 1.78 17.60 -10.89
N PHE A 322 1.57 18.83 -10.41
CA PHE A 322 0.75 19.06 -9.22
C PHE A 322 -0.74 18.83 -9.52
N ARG A 323 -1.41 18.09 -8.63
CA ARG A 323 -2.85 17.85 -8.65
C ARG A 323 -3.37 17.79 -7.23
N ALA A 324 -4.44 18.52 -6.92
CA ALA A 324 -5.11 18.41 -5.61
C ALA A 324 -5.71 17.01 -5.36
N THR A 325 -6.02 16.28 -6.44
CA THR A 325 -6.52 14.90 -6.40
C THR A 325 -5.71 14.03 -7.38
N PRO A 326 -4.48 13.62 -7.01
CA PRO A 326 -3.57 12.94 -7.95
C PRO A 326 -3.93 11.48 -8.22
N PHE A 327 -4.93 10.90 -7.55
CA PHE A 327 -5.27 9.48 -7.64
C PHE A 327 -6.79 9.24 -7.67
N ILE A 328 -7.17 8.10 -8.24
CA ILE A 328 -8.56 7.63 -8.39
C ILE A 328 -8.76 6.33 -7.59
N GLU A 329 -9.97 6.13 -7.08
CA GLU A 329 -10.36 4.90 -6.38
C GLU A 329 -11.15 4.00 -7.31
N CYS A 330 -10.83 2.72 -7.30
CA CYS A 330 -11.51 1.68 -8.06
C CYS A 330 -12.13 0.66 -7.10
N SER A 331 -13.45 0.49 -7.21
CA SER A 331 -14.19 -0.51 -6.46
C SER A 331 -14.08 -1.86 -7.14
N GLY A 332 -13.40 -2.82 -6.50
CA GLY A 332 -13.03 -4.07 -7.13
C GLY A 332 -14.24 -4.92 -7.58
N ALA A 333 -15.20 -5.16 -6.69
CA ALA A 333 -16.39 -5.96 -6.97
C ALA A 333 -17.35 -5.35 -8.01
N ARG A 334 -17.33 -4.01 -8.17
CA ARG A 334 -18.23 -3.30 -9.10
C ARG A 334 -17.58 -3.01 -10.45
N GLY A 335 -16.26 -3.11 -10.55
CA GLY A 335 -15.54 -2.80 -11.79
C GLY A 335 -15.61 -1.33 -12.20
N THR A 336 -15.82 -0.42 -11.23
CA THR A 336 -15.99 1.02 -11.46
C THR A 336 -14.94 1.83 -10.73
N CYS A 337 -14.54 2.98 -11.28
CA CYS A 337 -13.64 3.93 -10.61
C CYS A 337 -14.26 5.33 -10.49
N HIS A 338 -13.95 6.05 -9.41
CA HIS A 338 -14.49 7.39 -9.15
C HIS A 338 -13.63 8.23 -8.19
N TYR A 339 -13.84 9.55 -8.20
CA TYR A 339 -13.23 10.50 -7.28
C TYR A 339 -14.25 10.88 -6.20
N PHE A 340 -13.93 10.57 -4.95
CA PHE A 340 -14.79 10.89 -3.81
C PHE A 340 -14.22 12.09 -3.05
N ALA A 341 -15.10 12.85 -2.39
CA ALA A 341 -14.75 14.09 -1.71
C ALA A 341 -13.84 13.89 -0.48
N ASN A 342 -13.77 12.69 0.07
CA ASN A 342 -12.93 12.32 1.20
C ASN A 342 -11.48 11.97 0.81
N LYS A 343 -11.10 12.13 -0.47
CA LYS A 343 -9.73 11.91 -0.91
C LYS A 343 -8.89 13.15 -0.61
N TYR A 344 -7.81 12.96 0.12
CA TYR A 344 -6.84 14.01 0.39
C TYR A 344 -5.46 13.63 -0.12
N SER A 345 -4.75 14.63 -0.64
CA SER A 345 -3.33 14.56 -0.96
C SER A 345 -2.58 15.58 -0.10
N PHE A 346 -1.44 15.17 0.41
CA PHE A 346 -0.60 15.96 1.30
C PHE A 346 0.74 16.19 0.63
N TRP A 347 1.19 17.44 0.68
CA TRP A 347 2.38 17.92 0.00
C TRP A 347 3.26 18.63 1.01
N LEU A 348 4.59 18.60 0.82
CA LEU A 348 5.47 19.44 1.63
C LEU A 348 5.18 20.92 1.34
N THR A 349 5.17 21.72 2.40
CA THR A 349 4.91 23.14 2.31
C THR A 349 6.18 23.95 2.08
N THR A 350 6.00 25.17 1.59
CA THR A 350 7.07 26.18 1.56
C THR A 350 7.25 26.78 2.96
N VAL A 351 8.49 26.89 3.43
CA VAL A 351 8.83 27.43 4.75
C VAL A 351 9.88 28.51 4.58
N GLU A 352 9.53 29.75 4.93
CA GLU A 352 10.51 30.83 5.01
C GLU A 352 11.49 30.59 6.17
N GLU A 353 12.77 30.83 5.95
CA GLU A 353 13.84 30.58 6.95
C GLU A 353 13.58 31.28 8.28
N LYS A 354 13.08 32.53 8.25
CA LYS A 354 12.75 33.33 9.43
C LYS A 354 11.52 32.81 10.21
N GLN A 355 10.75 31.89 9.61
CA GLN A 355 9.48 31.38 10.15
C GLN A 355 9.62 29.96 10.73
N GLN A 356 10.77 29.30 10.57
CA GLN A 356 10.95 27.88 10.93
C GLN A 356 10.64 27.54 12.39
N PHE A 357 10.85 28.49 13.30
CA PHE A 357 10.68 28.32 14.74
C PHE A 357 9.71 29.32 15.37
N ARG A 358 8.77 29.88 14.59
CA ARG A 358 7.68 30.67 15.18
C ARG A 358 6.77 29.76 16.02
N GLU A 359 6.14 30.32 17.05
CA GLU A 359 5.23 29.60 17.95
C GLU A 359 4.11 28.89 17.19
N GLU A 360 3.53 29.51 16.15
CA GLU A 360 2.44 28.93 15.37
C GLU A 360 2.55 29.23 13.86
N PRO A 361 2.27 28.24 12.98
CA PRO A 361 2.13 28.48 11.55
C PRO A 361 0.86 29.28 11.24
N VAL A 362 0.95 30.26 10.34
CA VAL A 362 -0.20 31.08 9.93
C VAL A 362 -1.18 30.22 9.10
N PRO A 363 -2.43 29.99 9.57
CA PRO A 363 -3.40 29.20 8.83
C PRO A 363 -3.90 29.93 7.59
N GLU A 364 -3.99 29.23 6.47
CA GLU A 364 -4.41 29.78 5.18
C GLU A 364 -5.28 28.77 4.41
N THR A 365 -6.29 29.25 3.68
CA THR A 365 -7.09 28.42 2.78
C THR A 365 -6.83 28.84 1.34
N LEU A 366 -6.17 27.97 0.58
CA LEU A 366 -5.81 28.23 -0.82
C LEU A 366 -6.92 27.74 -1.75
N LYS A 367 -7.22 28.53 -2.78
CA LYS A 367 -8.16 28.19 -3.85
C LYS A 367 -7.43 27.97 -5.17
N ALA A 368 -8.17 27.47 -6.18
CA ALA A 368 -7.65 27.27 -7.53
C ALA A 368 -6.93 28.53 -8.05
N GLY A 369 -5.75 28.35 -8.66
CA GLY A 369 -4.88 29.43 -9.12
C GLY A 369 -3.80 29.86 -8.12
N GLN A 370 -4.01 29.63 -6.82
CA GLN A 370 -3.04 29.96 -5.76
C GLN A 370 -2.40 28.71 -5.13
N LEU A 371 -2.88 27.51 -5.46
CA LEU A 371 -2.43 26.27 -4.82
C LEU A 371 -0.92 26.06 -4.85
N HIS A 372 -0.25 26.44 -5.95
CA HIS A 372 1.19 26.19 -6.13
C HIS A 372 2.09 27.06 -5.26
N THR A 373 1.61 28.18 -4.71
CA THR A 373 2.45 29.14 -3.97
C THR A 373 2.96 28.61 -2.64
N ARG A 374 2.29 27.59 -2.09
CA ARG A 374 2.63 26.95 -0.80
C ARG A 374 3.13 25.53 -0.94
N VAL A 375 3.31 25.02 -2.16
CA VAL A 375 3.74 23.64 -2.41
C VAL A 375 5.23 23.60 -2.74
N SER A 376 6.00 22.89 -1.92
CA SER A 376 7.43 22.70 -2.09
C SER A 376 7.76 22.05 -3.43
N ARG A 377 8.83 22.53 -4.07
CA ARG A 377 9.37 21.92 -5.27
C ARG A 377 10.36 20.81 -4.95
N CYS A 378 10.59 19.97 -5.94
CA CYS A 378 11.57 18.91 -5.86
C CYS A 378 12.25 18.68 -7.21
N GLN A 379 13.39 18.04 -7.15
CA GLN A 379 14.15 17.61 -8.32
C GLN A 379 14.65 16.19 -8.07
N VAL A 380 14.50 15.32 -9.08
CA VAL A 380 15.05 13.97 -9.04
C VAL A 380 16.39 13.98 -9.74
N CYS A 381 17.39 13.47 -9.03
CA CYS A 381 18.79 13.53 -9.41
C CYS A 381 19.37 12.12 -9.44
N MET A 382 20.32 11.88 -10.34
CA MET A 382 21.07 10.63 -10.42
C MET A 382 22.57 10.90 -10.41
N LYS A 383 23.33 10.05 -9.72
CA LYS A 383 24.78 10.23 -9.61
C LYS A 383 25.44 9.96 -10.96
N SER A 384 26.27 10.89 -11.43
CA SER A 384 27.11 10.68 -12.61
C SER A 384 28.21 9.68 -12.25
N LEU A 385 28.38 8.64 -13.06
CA LEU A 385 29.40 7.61 -12.90
C LEU A 385 30.63 7.87 -13.75
#